data_AF-A0A9P5PLV5-F1
#
_entry.id   AF-A0A9P5PLV5-F1
#
_cell.length_a   1.000
_cell.length_b   1.000
_cell.length_c   1.000
_cell.angle_alpha   90.00
_cell.angle_beta   90.00
_cell.angle_gamma   90.00
#
_symmetry.space_group_name_H-M   'P 1'
#
loop_
_entity.id
_entity.type
_entity.pdbx_description
1 polymer ?
#
loop_
_entity_poly.entity_id
_entity_poly.type
_entity_poly.pdbx_seq_one_letter_code
_entity_poly.pdbx_strand_id
1 'polypeptide(L)'
;MNKYAIFTIGEQTTSARIPTMQEASENPQEWNKQWEKLIASRKVTPAHVFKQDLESWKIENHGLSSQADMYSGHLTSALYLRLMIAKEALGHFIYTNIAGKWMAATVATRRKHVLVGLSESCSVAINLNNCRIFVGDILTVEHLSTDGHVFLDMLKSLIPPHNEVPTTLQEFSGKSWSDFLEKNCATDKAGQIALSEWKVLRTKLIYYVLEYTMLSFLGLPRPPIRVHRRPDSGRSECEKTVLKMMKMAMGKQRAKESKAADMERLSKQVVMCFNCGRSQSSGEKFQRCSRCWNAQKRSVTYCSKECQVNDYKAIHKSICGQILDMETATETAVSSVSSQLANNITSQIPPPVGGFKPSAALLDHIQLLNQRAREIAIYVQDANDPSKGRLCLIDLPFVQMQLIFKDVRDKAMSTGDRGSILAVCHYTLWFLMVSKSKLNYRVIIDQMEKEWELDDFRKGIMEMQEQQFSDPHRRPPAMLKMSPQEWVVYSSGFDFSQRLESVL
;
A
#
# COMPACT_ATOMS: atom_id res chain seq x y z
N MET A 1 -20.35 -5.37 -22.17
CA MET A 1 -21.04 -4.60 -23.22
C MET A 1 -20.05 -3.74 -24.01
N ASN A 2 -20.44 -3.31 -25.22
CA ASN A 2 -19.82 -2.35 -26.14
C ASN A 2 -18.46 -1.67 -25.76
N LYS A 3 -17.38 -1.95 -26.52
CA LYS A 3 -16.13 -1.13 -26.56
C LYS A 3 -16.13 -0.06 -27.67
N TYR A 4 -17.27 0.09 -28.34
CA TYR A 4 -17.64 1.29 -29.07
C TYR A 4 -18.89 1.79 -28.38
N ALA A 5 -18.86 2.99 -27.82
CA ALA A 5 -20.12 3.65 -27.61
C ALA A 5 -20.62 4.07 -29.01
N ILE A 6 -21.39 3.19 -29.65
CA ILE A 6 -22.20 3.57 -30.81
C ILE A 6 -23.33 4.39 -30.23
N PHE A 7 -23.09 5.70 -30.11
CA PHE A 7 -24.11 6.65 -29.68
C PHE A 7 -24.95 7.02 -30.89
N THR A 8 -26.14 6.42 -31.02
CA THR A 8 -27.13 6.91 -31.97
C THR A 8 -27.80 8.13 -31.35
N ILE A 9 -27.29 9.32 -31.64
CA ILE A 9 -27.94 10.60 -31.34
C ILE A 9 -28.13 11.30 -32.70
N GLY A 10 -29.27 11.07 -33.34
CA GLY A 10 -29.55 11.59 -34.69
C GLY A 10 -28.70 10.95 -35.81
N GLU A 11 -28.95 11.37 -37.05
CA GLU A 11 -28.40 10.78 -38.29
C GLU A 11 -26.89 11.01 -38.54
N GLN A 12 -26.14 11.56 -37.57
CA GLN A 12 -24.67 11.73 -37.68
C GLN A 12 -23.93 11.07 -36.51
N THR A 13 -23.62 9.78 -36.66
CA THR A 13 -22.87 8.96 -35.71
C THR A 13 -21.36 9.21 -35.79
N THR A 14 -20.83 10.24 -35.10
CA THR A 14 -19.39 10.24 -34.79
C THR A 14 -19.11 9.38 -33.55
N SER A 15 -18.81 8.09 -33.75
CA SER A 15 -18.45 7.20 -32.63
C SER A 15 -17.11 7.66 -32.02
N ALA A 16 -17.12 8.00 -30.74
CA ALA A 16 -15.90 8.28 -29.99
C ALA A 16 -15.42 6.97 -29.34
N ARG A 17 -14.24 6.48 -29.75
CA ARG A 17 -13.65 5.24 -29.24
C ARG A 17 -12.89 5.53 -27.94
N ILE A 18 -13.16 4.74 -26.90
CA ILE A 18 -12.37 4.73 -25.67
C ILE A 18 -11.03 4.01 -25.95
N PRO A 19 -9.87 4.61 -25.64
CA PRO A 19 -8.57 3.95 -25.78
C PRO A 19 -8.51 2.69 -24.91
N THR A 20 -7.91 1.63 -25.43
CA THR A 20 -7.86 0.32 -24.76
C THR A 20 -6.71 0.23 -23.75
N MET A 21 -6.80 -0.73 -22.82
CA MET A 21 -5.73 -0.99 -21.86
C MET A 21 -4.45 -1.53 -22.52
N GLN A 22 -4.55 -2.23 -23.66
CA GLN A 22 -3.41 -2.73 -24.43
C GLN A 22 -2.62 -1.57 -25.05
N GLU A 23 -3.32 -0.61 -25.65
CA GLU A 23 -2.72 0.62 -26.19
C GLU A 23 -1.98 1.40 -25.10
N ALA A 24 -2.45 1.34 -23.84
CA ALA A 24 -1.74 1.96 -22.71
C ALA A 24 -0.34 1.35 -22.52
N SER A 25 -0.20 0.02 -22.61
CA SER A 25 1.10 -0.65 -22.47
C SER A 25 1.97 -0.57 -23.72
N GLU A 26 1.38 -0.59 -24.92
CA GLU A 26 2.12 -0.66 -26.18
C GLU A 26 2.60 0.70 -26.68
N ASN A 27 1.77 1.74 -26.54
CA ASN A 27 2.09 3.10 -26.95
C ASN A 27 1.51 4.13 -25.97
N PRO A 28 2.13 4.29 -24.77
CA PRO A 28 1.64 5.16 -23.71
C PRO A 28 1.35 6.60 -24.16
N GLN A 29 2.22 7.17 -25.00
CA GLN A 29 2.14 8.57 -25.45
C GLN A 29 0.89 8.80 -26.31
N GLU A 30 0.68 7.96 -27.33
CA GLU A 30 -0.47 8.07 -28.21
C GLU A 30 -1.77 7.72 -27.49
N TRP A 31 -1.75 6.67 -26.65
CA TRP A 31 -2.88 6.32 -25.79
C TRP A 31 -3.31 7.48 -24.89
N ASN A 32 -2.33 8.15 -24.25
CA ASN A 32 -2.59 9.31 -23.40
C ASN A 32 -3.20 10.45 -24.22
N LYS A 33 -2.63 10.77 -25.38
CA LYS A 33 -3.15 11.82 -26.28
C LYS A 33 -4.59 11.56 -26.69
N GLN A 34 -4.95 10.30 -26.98
CA GLN A 34 -6.33 9.94 -27.31
C GLN A 34 -7.29 10.15 -26.14
N TRP A 35 -6.87 9.82 -24.91
CA TRP A 35 -7.66 10.09 -23.70
C TRP A 35 -7.87 11.58 -23.47
N GLU A 36 -6.82 12.39 -23.54
CA GLU A 36 -6.91 13.85 -23.37
C GLU A 36 -7.86 14.45 -24.41
N LYS A 37 -7.75 14.01 -25.69
CA LYS A 37 -8.66 14.44 -26.76
C LYS A 37 -10.10 14.03 -26.49
N LEU A 38 -10.32 12.80 -26.00
CA LEU A 38 -11.65 12.28 -25.69
C LEU A 38 -12.31 13.11 -24.58
N ILE A 39 -11.60 13.33 -23.47
CA ILE A 39 -12.05 14.14 -22.34
C ILE A 39 -12.36 15.58 -22.79
N ALA A 40 -11.42 16.22 -23.50
CA ALA A 40 -11.59 17.58 -24.00
C ALA A 40 -12.78 17.73 -24.95
N SER A 41 -13.05 16.72 -25.79
CA SER A 41 -14.15 16.75 -26.75
C SER A 41 -15.54 16.68 -26.11
N ARG A 42 -15.64 16.23 -24.85
CA ARG A 42 -16.90 15.94 -24.13
C ARG A 42 -17.86 14.99 -24.85
N LYS A 43 -17.42 14.29 -25.91
CA LYS A 43 -18.23 13.32 -26.66
C LYS A 43 -18.60 12.09 -25.83
N VAL A 44 -17.75 11.76 -24.85
CA VAL A 44 -18.03 10.77 -23.82
C VAL A 44 -17.95 11.51 -22.49
N THR A 45 -18.97 11.40 -21.65
CA THR A 45 -18.99 12.01 -20.32
C THR A 45 -19.06 10.92 -19.24
N PRO A 46 -18.66 11.22 -18.00
CA PRO A 46 -18.87 10.34 -16.85
C PRO A 46 -20.29 9.74 -16.76
N ALA A 47 -21.31 10.56 -16.99
CA ALA A 47 -22.71 10.14 -16.95
C ALA A 47 -23.06 9.09 -18.02
N HIS A 48 -22.51 9.22 -19.22
CA HIS A 48 -22.74 8.23 -20.29
C HIS A 48 -22.15 6.87 -19.92
N VAL A 49 -20.90 6.85 -19.44
CA VAL A 49 -20.23 5.60 -19.03
C VAL A 49 -20.96 4.96 -17.85
N PHE A 50 -21.30 5.75 -16.83
CA PHE A 50 -22.04 5.29 -15.67
C PHE A 50 -23.40 4.68 -16.04
N LYS A 51 -24.19 5.37 -16.87
CA LYS A 51 -25.52 4.89 -17.29
C LYS A 51 -25.42 3.57 -18.07
N GLN A 52 -24.47 3.48 -19.00
CA GLN A 52 -24.24 2.26 -19.78
C GLN A 52 -23.89 1.07 -18.88
N ASP A 53 -23.00 1.27 -17.91
CA ASP A 53 -22.61 0.20 -16.99
C ASP A 53 -23.75 -0.14 -16.03
N LEU A 54 -24.52 0.85 -15.54
CA LEU A 54 -25.72 0.60 -14.73
C LEU A 54 -26.79 -0.20 -15.49
N GLU A 55 -27.02 0.10 -16.77
CA GLU A 55 -27.94 -0.67 -17.62
C GLU A 55 -27.42 -2.10 -17.84
N SER A 56 -26.12 -2.25 -18.08
CA SER A 56 -25.47 -3.56 -18.16
C SER A 56 -25.72 -4.38 -16.90
N TRP A 57 -25.54 -3.74 -15.74
CA TRP A 57 -25.74 -4.35 -14.44
C TRP A 57 -27.18 -4.76 -14.16
N LYS A 58 -28.15 -3.94 -14.59
CA LYS A 58 -29.58 -4.25 -14.46
C LYS A 58 -29.96 -5.46 -15.33
N ILE A 59 -29.33 -5.62 -16.50
CA ILE A 59 -29.59 -6.74 -17.42
C ILE A 59 -28.95 -8.06 -16.95
N GLU A 60 -27.78 -8.00 -16.31
CA GLU A 60 -27.03 -9.20 -15.94
C GLU A 60 -27.67 -10.03 -14.80
N ASN A 61 -28.82 -9.61 -14.23
CA ASN A 61 -29.61 -10.37 -13.24
C ASN A 61 -28.80 -10.91 -12.05
N HIS A 62 -27.66 -10.28 -11.73
CA HIS A 62 -26.75 -10.76 -10.69
C HIS A 62 -27.29 -10.64 -9.26
N GLY A 63 -28.49 -10.07 -9.08
CA GLY A 63 -29.06 -9.73 -7.78
C GLY A 63 -28.24 -8.64 -7.08
N LEU A 64 -28.87 -7.90 -6.15
CA LEU A 64 -28.17 -6.88 -5.34
C LEU A 64 -26.98 -7.48 -4.56
N SER A 65 -27.06 -8.76 -4.19
CA SER A 65 -26.03 -9.50 -3.44
C SER A 65 -24.67 -9.51 -4.12
N SER A 66 -24.62 -9.90 -5.40
CA SER A 66 -23.35 -9.99 -6.11
C SER A 66 -22.71 -8.61 -6.30
N GLN A 67 -23.49 -7.54 -6.34
CA GLN A 67 -22.98 -6.18 -6.51
C GLN A 67 -22.36 -5.67 -5.21
N ALA A 68 -23.04 -5.85 -4.08
CA ALA A 68 -22.49 -5.51 -2.78
C ALA A 68 -21.20 -6.29 -2.47
N ASP A 69 -21.11 -7.56 -2.87
CA ASP A 69 -19.88 -8.37 -2.77
C ASP A 69 -18.74 -7.81 -3.65
N MET A 70 -19.03 -7.38 -4.89
CA MET A 70 -18.05 -6.75 -5.78
C MET A 70 -17.53 -5.44 -5.20
N TYR A 71 -18.45 -4.58 -4.76
CA TYR A 71 -18.16 -3.33 -4.09
C TYR A 71 -17.28 -3.56 -2.85
N SER A 72 -17.65 -4.50 -1.98
CA SER A 72 -16.86 -4.87 -0.79
C SER A 72 -15.44 -5.28 -1.18
N GLY A 73 -15.29 -6.18 -2.15
CA GLY A 73 -13.97 -6.62 -2.63
C GLY A 73 -13.13 -5.48 -3.24
N HIS A 74 -13.76 -4.57 -3.98
CA HIS A 74 -13.09 -3.39 -4.52
C HIS A 74 -12.66 -2.43 -3.40
N LEU A 75 -13.51 -2.20 -2.40
CA LEU A 75 -13.24 -1.33 -1.28
C LEU A 75 -12.10 -1.89 -0.41
N THR A 76 -12.16 -3.17 -0.02
CA THR A 76 -11.09 -3.86 0.72
C THR A 76 -9.76 -3.68 0.00
N SER A 77 -9.74 -3.93 -1.32
CA SER A 77 -8.53 -3.81 -2.12
C SER A 77 -8.03 -2.37 -2.23
N ALA A 78 -8.92 -1.37 -2.29
CA ALA A 78 -8.53 0.03 -2.33
C ALA A 78 -7.97 0.51 -0.99
N LEU A 79 -8.60 0.14 0.13
CA LEU A 79 -8.13 0.46 1.49
C LEU A 79 -6.78 -0.21 1.78
N TYR A 80 -6.62 -1.48 1.40
CA TYR A 80 -5.34 -2.17 1.50
C TYR A 80 -4.26 -1.50 0.63
N LEU A 81 -4.60 -1.13 -0.61
CA LEU A 81 -3.68 -0.41 -1.50
C LEU A 81 -3.24 0.93 -0.89
N ARG A 82 -4.17 1.72 -0.35
CA ARG A 82 -3.86 2.96 0.39
C ARG A 82 -2.87 2.71 1.51
N LEU A 83 -3.11 1.69 2.33
CA LEU A 83 -2.24 1.34 3.46
C LEU A 83 -0.83 0.95 2.99
N MET A 84 -0.73 0.16 1.92
CA MET A 84 0.57 -0.25 1.36
C MET A 84 1.35 0.93 0.81
N ILE A 85 0.69 1.79 0.01
CA ILE A 85 1.31 2.99 -0.55
C ILE A 85 1.72 3.94 0.57
N ALA A 86 0.87 4.14 1.58
CA ALA A 86 1.18 5.00 2.71
C ALA A 86 2.48 4.59 3.41
N LYS A 87 2.65 3.30 3.69
CA LYS A 87 3.85 2.75 4.33
C LYS A 87 5.09 2.95 3.46
N GLU A 88 5.01 2.59 2.19
CA GLU A 88 6.14 2.69 1.27
C GLU A 88 6.52 4.16 0.99
N ALA A 89 5.52 5.01 0.74
CA ALA A 89 5.71 6.43 0.53
C ALA A 89 6.34 7.10 1.76
N LEU A 90 5.86 6.78 2.97
CA LEU A 90 6.44 7.29 4.21
C LEU A 90 7.93 6.97 4.30
N GLY A 91 8.30 5.70 4.10
CA GLY A 91 9.70 5.29 4.04
C GLY A 91 10.50 6.10 3.01
N HIS A 92 9.96 6.34 1.82
CA HIS A 92 10.64 7.13 0.79
C HIS A 92 10.72 8.64 1.11
N PHE A 93 9.74 9.22 1.79
CA PHE A 93 9.85 10.59 2.31
C PHE A 93 10.96 10.71 3.35
N ILE A 94 11.08 9.72 4.23
CA ILE A 94 12.05 9.76 5.31
C ILE A 94 13.46 9.47 4.80
N TYR A 95 13.63 8.37 4.07
CA TYR A 95 14.92 7.74 3.83
C TYR A 95 15.52 8.06 2.47
N THR A 96 14.69 8.25 1.43
CA THR A 96 15.19 8.50 0.07
C THR A 96 15.11 9.96 -0.34
N ASN A 97 14.53 10.82 0.53
CA ASN A 97 14.20 12.22 0.25
C ASN A 97 13.48 12.36 -1.10
N ILE A 98 12.43 11.56 -1.32
CA ILE A 98 11.70 11.58 -2.59
C ILE A 98 11.16 12.98 -2.91
N ALA A 99 10.73 13.74 -1.91
CA ALA A 99 10.27 15.12 -2.09
C ALA A 99 11.36 16.00 -2.71
N GLY A 100 12.54 16.05 -2.12
CA GLY A 100 13.65 16.85 -2.64
C GLY A 100 14.09 16.39 -4.03
N LYS A 101 14.22 15.08 -4.25
CA LYS A 101 14.58 14.51 -5.56
C LYS A 101 13.55 14.83 -6.64
N TRP A 102 12.26 14.72 -6.32
CA TRP A 102 11.17 15.02 -7.24
C TRP A 102 11.10 16.49 -7.62
N MET A 103 11.30 17.38 -6.65
CA MET A 103 11.33 18.84 -6.89
C MET A 103 12.56 19.25 -7.69
N ALA A 104 13.72 18.63 -7.46
CA ALA A 104 14.94 18.87 -8.22
C ALA A 104 14.90 18.29 -9.65
N ALA A 105 14.01 17.33 -9.93
CA ALA A 105 13.87 16.77 -11.26
C ALA A 105 13.36 17.83 -12.26
N THR A 106 13.69 17.67 -13.54
CA THR A 106 13.11 18.53 -14.59
C THR A 106 11.64 18.18 -14.82
N VAL A 107 10.86 19.13 -15.35
CA VAL A 107 9.49 18.88 -15.79
C VAL A 107 9.45 17.70 -16.78
N ALA A 108 10.39 17.62 -17.73
CA ALA A 108 10.46 16.52 -18.67
C ALA A 108 10.65 15.15 -17.99
N THR A 109 11.50 15.08 -16.96
CA THR A 109 11.69 13.87 -16.14
C THR A 109 10.39 13.51 -15.41
N ARG A 110 9.74 14.47 -14.75
CA ARG A 110 8.45 14.23 -14.06
C ARG A 110 7.37 13.74 -15.02
N ARG A 111 7.23 14.38 -16.20
CA ARG A 111 6.28 13.98 -17.26
C ARG A 111 6.45 12.53 -17.67
N LYS A 112 7.70 12.09 -17.86
CA LYS A 112 8.03 10.70 -18.21
C LYS A 112 7.47 9.73 -17.17
N HIS A 113 7.75 9.97 -15.88
CA HIS A 113 7.33 9.06 -14.80
C HIS A 113 5.83 9.12 -14.53
N VAL A 114 5.20 10.30 -14.64
CA VAL A 114 3.73 10.42 -14.57
C VAL A 114 3.06 9.65 -15.71
N LEU A 115 3.60 9.72 -16.94
CA LEU A 115 3.06 8.97 -18.07
C LEU A 115 3.13 7.47 -17.82
N VAL A 116 4.26 6.97 -17.28
CA VAL A 116 4.39 5.56 -16.85
C VAL A 116 3.35 5.22 -15.79
N GLY A 117 3.17 6.07 -14.77
CA GLY A 117 2.15 5.86 -13.74
C GLY A 117 0.74 5.74 -14.32
N LEU A 118 0.35 6.65 -15.22
CA LEU A 118 -0.94 6.64 -15.90
C LEU A 118 -1.14 5.39 -16.76
N SER A 119 -0.19 5.10 -17.66
CA SER A 119 -0.34 4.00 -18.61
C SER A 119 -0.35 2.64 -17.92
N GLU A 120 0.51 2.45 -16.93
CA GLU A 120 0.60 1.19 -16.20
C GLU A 120 -0.59 0.98 -15.27
N SER A 121 -1.15 2.04 -14.69
CA SER A 121 -2.35 1.91 -13.86
C SER A 121 -3.59 1.56 -14.68
N CYS A 122 -3.72 2.15 -15.86
CA CYS A 122 -4.80 1.82 -16.79
C CYS A 122 -4.60 0.47 -17.50
N SER A 123 -3.36 -0.08 -17.54
CA SER A 123 -3.11 -1.44 -18.03
C SER A 123 -3.46 -2.53 -17.01
N VAL A 124 -3.69 -2.19 -15.73
CA VAL A 124 -4.06 -3.15 -14.67
C VAL A 124 -5.38 -3.85 -14.97
N ALA A 125 -6.42 -3.07 -15.30
CA ALA A 125 -7.76 -3.59 -15.51
C ALA A 125 -8.61 -2.66 -16.38
N ILE A 126 -9.54 -3.24 -17.13
CA ILE A 126 -10.42 -2.51 -18.03
C ILE A 126 -11.27 -1.45 -17.30
N ASN A 127 -11.79 -1.78 -16.12
CA ASN A 127 -12.59 -0.86 -15.33
C ASN A 127 -11.75 0.32 -14.81
N LEU A 128 -10.47 0.11 -14.49
CA LEU A 128 -9.55 1.20 -14.14
C LEU A 128 -9.19 2.07 -15.34
N ASN A 129 -8.98 1.49 -16.52
CA ASN A 129 -8.83 2.28 -17.74
C ASN A 129 -10.06 3.15 -18.01
N ASN A 130 -11.27 2.59 -17.89
CA ASN A 130 -12.51 3.33 -18.07
C ASN A 130 -12.71 4.40 -16.99
N CYS A 131 -12.22 4.19 -15.77
CA CYS A 131 -12.25 5.18 -14.69
C CYS A 131 -11.51 6.48 -15.03
N ARG A 132 -10.66 6.47 -16.05
CA ARG A 132 -9.93 7.67 -16.49
C ARG A 132 -10.85 8.85 -16.83
N ILE A 133 -12.07 8.59 -17.31
CA ILE A 133 -13.05 9.65 -17.60
C ILE A 133 -13.48 10.43 -16.34
N PHE A 134 -13.38 9.83 -15.15
CA PHE A 134 -13.78 10.42 -13.86
C PHE A 134 -12.64 11.16 -13.13
N VAL A 135 -11.45 11.18 -13.74
CA VAL A 135 -10.23 11.78 -13.17
C VAL A 135 -9.49 12.68 -14.17
N GLY A 136 -10.14 13.06 -15.27
CA GLY A 136 -9.53 13.79 -16.37
C GLY A 136 -9.03 15.21 -16.04
N ASP A 137 -9.40 15.73 -14.88
CA ASP A 137 -8.94 17.01 -14.33
C ASP A 137 -7.82 16.88 -13.30
N ILE A 138 -7.73 15.73 -12.61
CA ILE A 138 -6.74 15.50 -11.55
C ILE A 138 -5.58 14.59 -11.96
N LEU A 139 -5.78 13.69 -12.93
CA LEU A 139 -4.78 12.72 -13.38
C LEU A 139 -4.33 13.02 -14.81
N THR A 140 -3.84 14.24 -15.06
CA THR A 140 -3.20 14.60 -16.32
C THR A 140 -1.68 14.64 -16.16
N VAL A 141 -0.97 14.37 -17.26
CA VAL A 141 0.50 14.50 -17.28
C VAL A 141 0.91 15.92 -16.87
N GLU A 142 0.22 16.94 -17.37
CA GLU A 142 0.52 18.34 -17.08
C GLU A 142 0.33 18.67 -15.59
N HIS A 143 -0.81 18.30 -15.02
CA HIS A 143 -1.18 18.66 -13.65
C HIS A 143 -0.23 18.07 -12.61
N LEU A 144 0.19 16.83 -12.81
CA LEU A 144 1.06 16.13 -11.85
C LEU A 144 2.56 16.45 -12.02
N SER A 145 2.98 16.97 -13.18
CA SER A 145 4.42 17.12 -13.50
C SER A 145 4.94 18.54 -13.58
N THR A 146 4.09 19.53 -13.81
CA THR A 146 4.55 20.92 -14.05
C THR A 146 5.15 21.52 -12.79
N ASP A 147 4.30 21.68 -11.79
CA ASP A 147 4.67 22.23 -10.48
C ASP A 147 5.36 21.20 -9.59
N GLY A 148 4.94 19.93 -9.68
CA GLY A 148 5.52 18.83 -8.90
C GLY A 148 4.97 18.71 -7.47
N HIS A 149 4.51 19.80 -6.82
CA HIS A 149 3.92 19.69 -5.48
C HIS A 149 2.61 18.92 -5.50
N VAL A 150 1.79 19.09 -6.53
CA VAL A 150 0.51 18.36 -6.69
C VAL A 150 0.69 16.84 -6.49
N PHE A 151 1.68 16.24 -7.15
CA PHE A 151 1.98 14.81 -6.99
C PHE A 151 2.39 14.47 -5.54
N LEU A 152 3.27 15.27 -4.94
CA LEU A 152 3.75 15.05 -3.58
C LEU A 152 2.64 15.21 -2.54
N ASP A 153 1.76 16.19 -2.70
CA ASP A 153 0.66 16.46 -1.78
C ASP A 153 -0.40 15.36 -1.87
N MET A 154 -0.72 14.91 -3.08
CA MET A 154 -1.59 13.74 -3.28
C MET A 154 -0.97 12.48 -2.65
N LEU A 155 0.32 12.23 -2.83
CA LEU A 155 1.01 11.08 -2.24
C LEU A 155 1.04 11.16 -0.70
N LYS A 156 1.34 12.34 -0.14
CA LYS A 156 1.31 12.58 1.32
C LYS A 156 -0.09 12.39 1.91
N SER A 157 -1.14 12.78 1.19
CA SER A 157 -2.53 12.62 1.65
C SER A 157 -2.94 11.14 1.85
N LEU A 158 -2.22 10.20 1.24
CA LEU A 158 -2.46 8.77 1.46
C LEU A 158 -1.97 8.30 2.83
N ILE A 159 -0.97 8.97 3.40
CA ILE A 159 -0.33 8.61 4.68
C ILE A 159 -1.30 8.97 5.81
N PRO A 160 -1.89 7.98 6.50
CA PRO A 160 -2.81 8.25 7.58
C PRO A 160 -2.05 8.89 8.76
N PRO A 161 -2.71 9.76 9.53
CA PRO A 161 -2.14 10.21 10.79
C PRO A 161 -1.90 9.00 11.71
N HIS A 162 -0.76 8.99 12.41
CA HIS A 162 -0.46 8.04 13.48
C HIS A 162 -0.54 6.54 13.09
N ASN A 163 -0.26 6.17 11.85
CA ASN A 163 -0.31 4.78 11.35
C ASN A 163 -1.68 4.09 11.52
N GLU A 164 -2.76 4.86 11.59
CA GLU A 164 -4.10 4.29 11.67
C GLU A 164 -4.44 3.46 10.43
N VAL A 165 -5.19 2.37 10.63
CA VAL A 165 -5.74 1.60 9.50
C VAL A 165 -6.72 2.50 8.75
N PRO A 166 -6.57 2.71 7.45
CA PRO A 166 -7.54 3.48 6.69
C PRO A 166 -8.89 2.76 6.70
N THR A 167 -9.88 3.38 7.35
CA THR A 167 -11.28 2.92 7.36
C THR A 167 -12.10 3.54 6.22
N THR A 168 -11.58 4.60 5.60
CA THR A 168 -12.24 5.32 4.51
C THR A 168 -11.29 5.54 3.33
N LEU A 169 -11.89 5.74 2.16
CA LEU A 169 -11.18 6.17 0.96
C LEU A 169 -10.64 7.59 1.15
N GLN A 170 -9.44 7.87 0.63
CA GLN A 170 -8.96 9.24 0.50
C GLN A 170 -9.82 9.97 -0.53
N GLU A 171 -10.30 11.15 -0.14
CA GLU A 171 -11.05 12.01 -1.03
C GLU A 171 -10.09 12.87 -1.86
N PHE A 172 -10.33 12.91 -3.17
CA PHE A 172 -9.62 13.76 -4.11
C PHE A 172 -10.65 14.61 -4.82
N SER A 173 -10.67 15.90 -4.50
CA SER A 173 -11.54 16.88 -5.13
C SER A 173 -11.17 17.02 -6.61
N GLY A 174 -12.18 17.05 -7.46
CA GLY A 174 -12.03 17.25 -8.89
C GLY A 174 -13.36 17.71 -9.46
N LYS A 175 -13.35 18.82 -10.20
CA LYS A 175 -14.54 19.42 -10.80
C LYS A 175 -15.35 18.40 -11.61
N SER A 176 -14.70 17.55 -12.39
CA SER A 176 -15.36 16.54 -13.24
C SER A 176 -16.12 15.51 -12.41
N TRP A 177 -15.59 15.14 -11.25
CA TRP A 177 -16.23 14.20 -10.33
C TRP A 177 -17.35 14.87 -9.55
N SER A 178 -17.14 16.08 -9.02
CA SER A 178 -18.18 16.84 -8.30
C SER A 178 -19.37 17.14 -9.21
N ASP A 179 -19.13 17.69 -10.41
CA ASP A 179 -20.18 17.96 -11.41
C ASP A 179 -20.96 16.67 -11.78
N PHE A 180 -20.28 15.52 -11.79
CA PHE A 180 -20.91 14.23 -12.07
C PHE A 180 -21.81 13.79 -10.90
N LEU A 181 -21.33 13.86 -9.66
CA LEU A 181 -22.10 13.50 -8.47
C LEU A 181 -23.37 14.34 -8.34
N GLU A 182 -23.27 15.66 -8.51
CA GLU A 182 -24.41 16.59 -8.44
C GLU A 182 -25.53 16.24 -9.43
N LYS A 183 -25.16 15.75 -10.62
CA LYS A 183 -26.11 15.43 -11.70
C LYS A 183 -26.61 13.99 -11.69
N ASN A 184 -25.95 13.09 -10.95
CA ASN A 184 -26.20 11.64 -11.00
C ASN A 184 -26.45 11.06 -9.60
N CYS A 185 -27.26 11.74 -8.80
CA CYS A 185 -27.76 11.20 -7.54
C CYS A 185 -28.65 9.98 -7.79
N ALA A 186 -28.12 8.79 -7.51
CA ALA A 186 -28.88 7.56 -7.62
C ALA A 186 -29.93 7.46 -6.50
N THR A 187 -31.20 7.33 -6.88
CA THR A 187 -32.32 7.20 -5.94
C THR A 187 -32.60 5.75 -5.56
N ASP A 188 -32.28 4.79 -6.43
CA ASP A 188 -32.46 3.36 -6.18
C ASP A 188 -31.21 2.69 -5.60
N LYS A 189 -31.39 1.61 -4.83
CA LYS A 189 -30.29 0.88 -4.15
C LYS A 189 -29.22 0.38 -5.11
N ALA A 190 -29.60 -0.09 -6.30
CA ALA A 190 -28.63 -0.60 -7.27
C ALA A 190 -27.78 0.54 -7.84
N GLY A 191 -28.40 1.68 -8.14
CA GLY A 191 -27.69 2.89 -8.56
C GLY A 191 -26.74 3.42 -7.48
N GLN A 192 -27.11 3.35 -6.19
CA GLN A 192 -26.23 3.75 -5.08
C GLN A 192 -25.00 2.83 -4.98
N ILE A 193 -25.20 1.51 -5.07
CA ILE A 193 -24.10 0.53 -5.09
C ILE A 193 -23.18 0.79 -6.28
N ALA A 194 -23.76 1.04 -7.46
CA ALA A 194 -22.99 1.37 -8.66
C ALA A 194 -22.16 2.63 -8.49
N LEU A 195 -22.77 3.70 -7.99
CA LEU A 195 -22.06 4.97 -7.77
C LEU A 195 -20.91 4.80 -6.78
N SER A 196 -21.12 4.01 -5.73
CA SER A 196 -20.10 3.73 -4.71
C SER A 196 -18.97 2.87 -5.26
N GLU A 197 -19.27 1.88 -6.10
CA GLU A 197 -18.25 1.11 -6.81
C GLU A 197 -17.41 2.01 -7.73
N TRP A 198 -18.03 2.92 -8.48
CA TRP A 198 -17.29 3.90 -9.29
C TRP A 198 -16.44 4.84 -8.46
N LYS A 199 -16.91 5.29 -7.28
CA LYS A 199 -16.09 6.07 -6.33
C LYS A 199 -14.85 5.26 -5.93
N VAL A 200 -15.02 3.99 -5.58
CA VAL A 200 -13.91 3.09 -5.22
C VAL A 200 -12.93 2.91 -6.38
N LEU A 201 -13.42 2.60 -7.58
CA LEU A 201 -12.57 2.35 -8.74
C LEU A 201 -11.82 3.62 -9.21
N ARG A 202 -12.48 4.78 -9.18
CA ARG A 202 -11.86 6.09 -9.39
C ARG A 202 -10.71 6.31 -8.43
N THR A 203 -10.96 6.16 -7.12
CA THR A 203 -9.93 6.35 -6.09
C THR A 203 -8.81 5.32 -6.23
N LYS A 204 -9.12 4.07 -6.57
CA LYS A 204 -8.13 3.02 -6.79
C LYS A 204 -7.24 3.31 -8.00
N LEU A 205 -7.77 3.91 -9.07
CA LEU A 205 -6.96 4.39 -10.19
C LEU A 205 -5.98 5.46 -9.73
N ILE A 206 -6.43 6.45 -8.94
CA ILE A 206 -5.56 7.49 -8.39
C ILE A 206 -4.42 6.86 -7.57
N TYR A 207 -4.75 5.90 -6.69
CA TYR A 207 -3.75 5.19 -5.89
C TYR A 207 -2.68 4.52 -6.74
N TYR A 208 -3.07 3.74 -7.75
CA TYR A 208 -2.09 3.10 -8.65
C TYR A 208 -1.26 4.13 -9.42
N VAL A 209 -1.85 5.24 -9.86
CA VAL A 209 -1.09 6.28 -10.59
C VAL A 209 -0.03 6.89 -9.70
N LEU A 210 -0.36 7.17 -8.43
CA LEU A 210 0.59 7.70 -7.46
C LEU A 210 1.71 6.68 -7.15
N GLU A 211 1.33 5.43 -6.87
CA GLU A 211 2.28 4.32 -6.60
C GLU A 211 3.22 4.09 -7.78
N TYR A 212 2.70 3.91 -9.00
CA TYR A 212 3.51 3.58 -10.16
C TYR A 212 4.36 4.76 -10.65
N THR A 213 3.90 5.99 -10.45
CA THR A 213 4.74 7.19 -10.68
C THR A 213 5.91 7.21 -9.69
N MET A 214 5.65 6.98 -8.40
CA MET A 214 6.67 6.91 -7.35
C MET A 214 7.70 5.82 -7.63
N LEU A 215 7.25 4.59 -7.87
CA LEU A 215 8.12 3.44 -8.14
C LEU A 215 8.96 3.65 -9.41
N SER A 216 8.33 4.15 -10.49
CA SER A 216 9.03 4.46 -11.73
C SER A 216 10.12 5.51 -11.51
N PHE A 217 9.83 6.57 -10.75
CA PHE A 217 10.76 7.65 -10.45
C PHE A 217 11.96 7.16 -9.61
N LEU A 218 11.72 6.25 -8.68
CA LEU A 218 12.76 5.63 -7.85
C LEU A 218 13.50 4.48 -8.53
N GLY A 219 13.11 4.09 -9.75
CA GLY A 219 13.69 2.95 -10.46
C GLY A 219 13.37 1.59 -9.82
N LEU A 220 12.27 1.51 -9.06
CA LEU A 220 11.83 0.30 -8.37
C LEU A 220 10.93 -0.55 -9.26
N PRO A 221 11.01 -1.90 -9.16
CA PRO A 221 10.13 -2.78 -9.89
C PRO A 221 8.69 -2.63 -9.38
N ARG A 222 7.72 -2.87 -10.27
CA ARG A 222 6.31 -2.85 -9.90
C ARG A 222 5.96 -4.04 -9.00
N PRO A 223 5.10 -3.84 -7.98
CA PRO A 223 4.56 -4.96 -7.24
C PRO A 223 3.68 -5.82 -8.17
N PRO A 224 3.63 -7.14 -7.94
CA PRO A 224 2.70 -8.00 -8.66
C PRO A 224 1.27 -7.54 -8.37
N ILE A 225 0.47 -7.37 -9.42
CA ILE A 225 -0.93 -6.98 -9.30
C ILE A 225 -1.69 -8.12 -8.61
N ARG A 226 -2.06 -7.91 -7.35
CA ARG A 226 -2.87 -8.86 -6.59
C ARG A 226 -4.33 -8.65 -6.95
N VAL A 227 -4.87 -9.60 -7.71
CA VAL A 227 -6.31 -9.64 -7.97
C VAL A 227 -6.88 -10.86 -7.27
N HIS A 228 -7.95 -10.66 -6.51
CA HIS A 228 -8.71 -11.77 -5.95
C HIS A 228 -9.26 -12.62 -7.09
N ARG A 229 -8.79 -13.88 -7.14
CA ARG A 229 -9.29 -14.82 -8.13
C ARG A 229 -10.77 -15.08 -7.89
N ARG A 230 -11.61 -14.72 -8.86
CA ARG A 230 -12.97 -15.28 -8.88
C ARG A 230 -12.82 -16.76 -9.20
N PRO A 231 -13.31 -17.66 -8.35
CA PRO A 231 -13.33 -19.08 -8.67
C PRO A 231 -14.09 -19.29 -9.98
N ASP A 232 -13.65 -20.30 -10.72
CA ASP A 232 -14.20 -20.68 -12.01
C ASP A 232 -15.62 -21.22 -11.79
N SER A 233 -16.62 -20.32 -11.73
CA SER A 233 -18.03 -20.70 -11.57
C SER A 233 -18.63 -21.28 -12.85
N GLY A 234 -17.80 -21.49 -13.88
CA GLY A 234 -18.27 -21.54 -15.26
C GLY A 234 -18.82 -20.17 -15.67
N ARG A 235 -18.86 -19.93 -16.98
CA ARG A 235 -19.52 -18.72 -17.47
C ARG A 235 -21.01 -18.84 -17.32
N SER A 236 -21.65 -17.85 -16.70
CA SER A 236 -23.10 -17.76 -16.71
C SER A 236 -23.61 -17.66 -18.16
N GLU A 237 -24.85 -18.05 -18.41
CA GLU A 237 -25.44 -17.92 -19.75
C GLU A 237 -25.47 -16.45 -20.22
N CYS A 238 -25.60 -15.53 -19.27
CA CYS A 238 -25.46 -14.09 -19.51
C CYS A 238 -24.03 -13.73 -19.96
N GLU A 239 -22.98 -14.19 -19.27
CA GLU A 239 -21.59 -13.94 -19.68
C GLU A 239 -21.27 -14.52 -21.07
N LYS A 240 -21.82 -15.68 -21.41
CA LYS A 240 -21.70 -16.24 -22.77
C LYS A 240 -22.39 -15.34 -23.80
N THR A 241 -23.58 -14.85 -23.48
CA THR A 241 -24.35 -13.93 -24.34
C THR A 241 -23.61 -12.59 -24.52
N VAL A 242 -23.11 -12.01 -23.43
CA VAL A 242 -22.28 -10.79 -23.46
C VAL A 242 -21.03 -11.00 -24.31
N LEU A 243 -20.36 -12.15 -24.19
CA LEU A 243 -19.20 -12.45 -25.03
C LEU A 243 -19.58 -12.62 -26.51
N LYS A 244 -20.74 -13.21 -26.82
CA LYS A 244 -21.24 -13.34 -28.20
C LYS A 244 -21.51 -11.96 -28.79
N MET A 245 -22.19 -11.09 -28.05
CA MET A 245 -22.43 -9.69 -28.44
C MET A 245 -21.10 -8.93 -28.63
N MET A 246 -20.15 -9.12 -27.73
CA MET A 246 -18.83 -8.50 -27.81
C MET A 246 -18.03 -8.96 -29.05
N LYS A 247 -18.15 -10.24 -29.45
CA LYS A 247 -17.58 -10.76 -30.70
C LYS A 247 -18.23 -10.14 -31.94
N MET A 248 -19.55 -9.94 -31.92
CA MET A 248 -20.28 -9.32 -33.02
C MET A 248 -19.90 -7.84 -33.17
N ALA A 249 -19.79 -7.10 -32.06
CA ALA A 249 -19.53 -5.66 -32.08
C ALA A 249 -18.07 -5.28 -32.40
N MET A 250 -17.09 -6.03 -31.90
CA MET A 250 -15.67 -5.65 -32.04
C MET A 250 -14.95 -6.35 -33.19
N GLY A 251 -15.63 -7.30 -33.85
CA GLY A 251 -14.98 -8.23 -34.76
C GLY A 251 -14.23 -9.35 -34.01
N LYS A 252 -14.05 -10.47 -34.72
CA LYS A 252 -13.50 -11.72 -34.17
C LYS A 252 -12.09 -11.57 -33.60
N GLN A 253 -11.24 -10.77 -34.25
CA GLN A 253 -9.84 -10.61 -33.87
C GLN A 253 -9.68 -9.86 -32.54
N ARG A 254 -10.30 -8.69 -32.38
CA ARG A 254 -10.27 -7.93 -31.12
C ARG A 254 -10.93 -8.65 -29.97
N ALA A 255 -11.98 -9.43 -30.24
CA ALA A 255 -12.58 -10.27 -29.21
C ALA A 255 -11.64 -11.40 -28.76
N LYS A 256 -10.81 -11.94 -29.66
CA LYS A 256 -9.76 -12.91 -29.32
C LYS A 256 -8.66 -12.28 -28.49
N GLU A 257 -8.17 -11.10 -28.87
CA GLU A 257 -7.16 -10.33 -28.11
C GLU A 257 -7.68 -9.96 -26.72
N SER A 258 -8.91 -9.44 -26.62
CA SER A 258 -9.53 -9.14 -25.32
C SER A 258 -9.65 -10.39 -24.45
N LYS A 259 -10.06 -11.54 -25.04
CA LYS A 259 -10.13 -12.81 -24.30
C LYS A 259 -8.73 -13.26 -23.86
N ALA A 260 -7.71 -13.13 -24.69
CA ALA A 260 -6.34 -13.50 -24.35
C ALA A 260 -5.81 -12.64 -23.19
N ALA A 261 -6.01 -11.32 -23.25
CA ALA A 261 -5.64 -10.41 -22.17
C ALA A 261 -6.42 -10.70 -20.87
N ASP A 262 -7.71 -11.04 -20.96
CA ASP A 262 -8.49 -11.46 -19.80
C ASP A 262 -7.94 -12.76 -19.20
N MET A 263 -7.58 -13.76 -20.02
CA MET A 263 -6.98 -15.02 -19.56
C MET A 263 -5.59 -14.81 -18.95
N GLU A 264 -4.77 -13.96 -19.54
CA GLU A 264 -3.46 -13.57 -18.99
C GLU A 264 -3.65 -12.92 -17.61
N ARG A 265 -4.60 -11.99 -17.48
CA ARG A 265 -4.95 -11.37 -16.20
C ARG A 265 -5.44 -12.40 -15.19
N LEU A 266 -6.31 -13.33 -15.60
CA LEU A 266 -6.79 -14.43 -14.76
C LEU A 266 -5.65 -15.32 -14.26
N SER A 267 -4.61 -15.53 -15.09
CA SER A 267 -3.43 -16.32 -14.71
C SER A 267 -2.54 -15.63 -13.67
N LYS A 268 -2.55 -14.30 -13.63
CA LYS A 268 -1.84 -13.48 -12.64
C LYS A 268 -2.61 -13.31 -11.33
N GLN A 269 -3.86 -13.77 -11.25
CA GLN A 269 -4.66 -13.63 -10.03
C GLN A 269 -4.17 -14.58 -8.94
N VAL A 270 -4.13 -14.07 -7.71
CA VAL A 270 -3.66 -14.82 -6.55
C VAL A 270 -4.83 -14.97 -5.58
N VAL A 271 -5.09 -16.21 -5.15
CA VAL A 271 -6.06 -16.46 -4.09
C VAL A 271 -5.42 -16.03 -2.77
N MET A 272 -6.14 -15.27 -1.95
CA MET A 272 -5.65 -14.80 -0.67
C MET A 272 -6.51 -15.30 0.49
N CYS A 273 -5.89 -15.48 1.65
CA CYS A 273 -6.60 -15.80 2.88
C CYS A 273 -7.41 -14.57 3.32
N PHE A 274 -8.70 -14.75 3.60
CA PHE A 274 -9.59 -13.67 4.00
C PHE A 274 -9.20 -13.07 5.37
N ASN A 275 -8.63 -13.90 6.25
CA ASN A 275 -8.17 -13.50 7.59
C ASN A 275 -6.80 -12.78 7.57
N CYS A 276 -5.76 -13.45 7.06
CA CYS A 276 -4.37 -12.97 7.18
C CYS A 276 -3.79 -12.37 5.89
N GLY A 277 -4.53 -12.41 4.78
CA GLY A 277 -4.05 -11.91 3.49
C GLY A 277 -2.96 -12.76 2.81
N ARG A 278 -2.53 -13.88 3.41
CA ARG A 278 -1.51 -14.77 2.82
C ARG A 278 -1.94 -15.19 1.42
N SER A 279 -1.03 -15.05 0.47
CA SER A 279 -1.19 -15.50 -0.91
C SER A 279 -1.02 -17.02 -1.00
N GLN A 280 -1.86 -17.65 -1.82
CA GLN A 280 -1.78 -19.08 -2.12
C GLN A 280 -0.54 -19.37 -2.97
N SER A 281 0.29 -20.29 -2.51
CA SER A 281 1.49 -20.72 -3.25
C SER A 281 1.11 -21.65 -4.42
N SER A 282 2.00 -21.80 -5.40
CA SER A 282 1.79 -22.76 -6.49
C SER A 282 1.63 -24.18 -5.93
N GLY A 283 0.56 -24.87 -6.33
CA GLY A 283 0.22 -26.23 -5.85
C GLY A 283 -0.55 -26.28 -4.52
N GLU A 284 -0.58 -25.19 -3.75
CA GLU A 284 -1.33 -25.11 -2.50
C GLU A 284 -2.83 -24.97 -2.78
N LYS A 285 -3.70 -25.53 -1.90
CA LYS A 285 -5.16 -25.34 -1.97
C LYS A 285 -5.67 -24.73 -0.66
N PHE A 286 -6.16 -23.49 -0.73
CA PHE A 286 -6.86 -22.88 0.40
C PHE A 286 -8.24 -23.51 0.62
N GLN A 287 -8.62 -23.61 1.90
CA GLN A 287 -9.95 -24.01 2.31
C GLN A 287 -10.97 -22.93 1.93
N ARG A 288 -12.21 -23.30 1.67
CA ARG A 288 -13.27 -22.36 1.28
C ARG A 288 -14.50 -22.57 2.13
N CYS A 289 -15.18 -21.48 2.47
CA CYS A 289 -16.49 -21.57 3.12
C CYS A 289 -17.54 -22.11 2.15
N SER A 290 -17.99 -23.35 2.37
CA SER A 290 -19.00 -24.01 1.53
C SER A 290 -20.35 -23.28 1.56
N ARG A 291 -20.75 -22.71 2.70
CA ARG A 291 -22.01 -21.98 2.84
C ARG A 291 -22.01 -20.70 2.00
N CYS A 292 -20.98 -19.86 2.10
CA CYS A 292 -20.83 -18.66 1.26
C CYS A 292 -20.78 -19.02 -0.23
N TRP A 293 -20.04 -20.08 -0.57
CA TRP A 293 -19.92 -20.53 -1.95
C TRP A 293 -21.25 -21.03 -2.51
N ASN A 294 -21.95 -21.88 -1.78
CA ASN A 294 -23.17 -22.51 -2.27
C ASN A 294 -24.33 -21.51 -2.34
N ALA A 295 -24.46 -20.63 -1.33
CA ALA A 295 -25.57 -19.68 -1.22
C ALA A 295 -25.39 -18.44 -2.12
N GLN A 296 -24.20 -17.83 -2.14
CA GLN A 296 -23.97 -16.52 -2.78
C GLN A 296 -22.91 -16.54 -3.88
N LYS A 297 -22.30 -17.71 -4.16
CA LYS A 297 -21.11 -17.82 -5.04
C LYS A 297 -19.93 -16.94 -4.57
N ARG A 298 -19.92 -16.53 -3.30
CA ARG A 298 -18.86 -15.73 -2.70
C ARG A 298 -17.66 -16.60 -2.33
N SER A 299 -16.48 -16.20 -2.79
CA SER A 299 -15.23 -16.94 -2.57
C SER A 299 -14.51 -16.47 -1.31
N VAL A 300 -14.92 -16.99 -0.15
CA VAL A 300 -14.23 -16.76 1.12
C VAL A 300 -13.24 -17.90 1.37
N THR A 301 -11.94 -17.61 1.26
CA THR A 301 -10.85 -18.60 1.31
C THR A 301 -9.92 -18.43 2.50
N TYR A 302 -9.38 -19.52 3.02
CA TYR A 302 -8.49 -19.55 4.19
C TYR A 302 -7.28 -20.43 3.97
N CYS A 303 -6.13 -19.97 4.44
CA CYS A 303 -4.90 -20.72 4.37
C CYS A 303 -4.78 -21.81 5.46
N SER A 304 -5.60 -21.75 6.51
CA SER A 304 -5.65 -22.74 7.59
C SER A 304 -7.01 -22.72 8.29
N LYS A 305 -7.32 -23.81 9.02
CA LYS A 305 -8.52 -23.89 9.87
C LYS A 305 -8.52 -22.83 10.97
N GLU A 306 -7.35 -22.51 11.51
CA GLU A 306 -7.17 -21.45 12.51
C GLU A 306 -7.59 -20.08 11.95
N CYS A 307 -7.11 -19.72 10.75
CA CYS A 307 -7.51 -18.49 10.08
C CYS A 307 -9.03 -18.44 9.82
N GLN A 308 -9.63 -19.58 9.45
CA GLN A 308 -11.07 -19.65 9.30
C GLN A 308 -11.80 -19.41 10.62
N VAL A 309 -11.37 -20.03 11.72
CA VAL A 309 -12.01 -19.87 13.04
C VAL A 309 -11.87 -18.43 13.56
N ASN A 310 -10.71 -17.82 13.40
CA ASN A 310 -10.46 -16.44 13.85
C ASN A 310 -11.34 -15.45 13.09
N ASP A 311 -11.38 -15.55 11.75
CA ASP A 311 -12.24 -14.71 10.92
C ASP A 311 -13.74 -14.99 11.17
N TYR A 312 -14.12 -16.25 11.38
CA TYR A 312 -15.50 -16.62 11.71
C TYR A 312 -15.98 -15.96 13.01
N LYS A 313 -15.14 -15.96 14.06
CA LYS A 313 -15.46 -15.29 15.33
C LYS A 313 -15.51 -13.78 15.20
N ALA A 314 -14.60 -13.20 14.41
CA ALA A 314 -14.47 -11.75 14.26
C ALA A 314 -15.61 -11.14 13.43
N ILE A 315 -15.81 -11.61 12.20
CA ILE A 315 -16.72 -10.97 11.23
C ILE A 315 -17.50 -11.95 10.38
N HIS A 316 -16.93 -13.08 9.99
CA HIS A 316 -17.56 -13.88 8.95
C HIS A 316 -18.86 -14.55 9.42
N LYS A 317 -19.04 -14.80 10.72
CA LYS A 317 -20.31 -15.33 11.25
C LYS A 317 -21.51 -14.44 10.89
N SER A 318 -21.37 -13.11 10.92
CA SER A 318 -22.50 -12.21 10.60
C SER A 318 -22.85 -12.26 9.12
N ILE A 319 -21.87 -12.39 8.22
CA ILE A 319 -22.10 -12.36 6.77
C ILE A 319 -22.26 -13.74 6.12
N CYS A 320 -22.02 -14.84 6.83
CA CYS A 320 -21.88 -16.18 6.23
C CYS A 320 -23.14 -16.65 5.49
N GLY A 321 -23.05 -16.76 4.15
CA GLY A 321 -24.15 -17.17 3.28
C GLY A 321 -25.27 -16.13 3.12
N GLN A 322 -25.11 -14.93 3.69
CA GLN A 322 -26.07 -13.84 3.60
C GLN A 322 -25.81 -12.94 2.40
N ILE A 323 -26.88 -12.33 1.90
CA ILE A 323 -26.83 -11.24 0.92
C ILE A 323 -26.28 -10.02 1.63
N LEU A 324 -25.24 -9.39 1.07
CA LEU A 324 -24.73 -8.14 1.62
C LEU A 324 -25.59 -6.96 1.14
N ASP A 325 -25.92 -6.06 2.04
CA ASP A 325 -26.25 -4.68 1.69
C ASP A 325 -24.97 -3.82 1.67
N MET A 326 -25.11 -2.54 1.30
CA MET A 326 -23.98 -1.63 1.19
C MET A 326 -23.27 -1.36 2.52
N GLU A 327 -24.03 -1.27 3.61
CA GLU A 327 -23.50 -1.00 4.95
C GLU A 327 -22.66 -2.19 5.42
N THR A 328 -23.24 -3.39 5.38
CA THR A 328 -22.55 -4.65 5.73
C THR A 328 -21.34 -4.88 4.82
N ALA A 329 -21.44 -4.57 3.53
CA ALA A 329 -20.32 -4.65 2.58
C ALA A 329 -19.17 -3.70 2.93
N THR A 330 -19.49 -2.49 3.40
CA THR A 330 -18.52 -1.48 3.84
C THR A 330 -17.84 -1.92 5.13
N GLU A 331 -18.61 -2.33 6.14
CA GLU A 331 -18.08 -2.85 7.41
C GLU A 331 -17.17 -4.06 7.18
N THR A 332 -17.62 -5.02 6.37
CA THR A 332 -16.83 -6.21 6.01
C THR A 332 -15.49 -5.82 5.39
N ALA A 333 -15.49 -4.81 4.50
CA ALA A 333 -14.28 -4.36 3.84
C ALA A 333 -13.30 -3.72 4.83
N VAL A 334 -13.79 -2.82 5.69
CA VAL A 334 -12.98 -2.15 6.71
C VAL A 334 -12.41 -3.16 7.70
N SER A 335 -13.25 -4.04 8.25
CA SER A 335 -12.79 -5.06 9.18
C SER A 335 -11.78 -6.02 8.57
N SER A 336 -11.95 -6.41 7.29
CA SER A 336 -10.98 -7.28 6.61
C SER A 336 -9.58 -6.66 6.55
N VAL A 337 -9.47 -5.35 6.24
CA VAL A 337 -8.19 -4.65 6.22
C VAL A 337 -7.59 -4.56 7.63
N SER A 338 -8.40 -4.25 8.64
CA SER A 338 -7.97 -4.20 10.04
C SER A 338 -7.47 -5.56 10.54
N SER A 339 -8.17 -6.65 10.24
CA SER A 339 -7.75 -8.00 10.60
C SER A 339 -6.46 -8.42 9.90
N GLN A 340 -6.29 -8.06 8.62
CA GLN A 340 -5.04 -8.31 7.90
C GLN A 340 -3.87 -7.55 8.53
N LEU A 341 -4.08 -6.32 9.02
CA LEU A 341 -3.01 -5.60 9.71
C LEU A 341 -2.69 -6.24 11.07
N ALA A 342 -3.70 -6.52 11.89
CA ALA A 342 -3.51 -7.10 13.21
C ALA A 342 -2.77 -8.45 13.16
N ASN A 343 -3.09 -9.29 12.16
CA ASN A 343 -2.43 -10.58 11.96
C ASN A 343 -0.97 -10.45 11.48
N ASN A 344 -0.58 -9.31 10.90
CA ASN A 344 0.78 -9.06 10.41
C ASN A 344 1.67 -8.32 11.43
N ILE A 345 1.10 -7.83 12.54
CA ILE A 345 1.83 -7.10 13.58
C ILE A 345 1.76 -7.91 14.86
N THR A 346 2.74 -8.77 15.10
CA THR A 346 3.03 -9.19 16.46
C THR A 346 3.74 -8.01 17.13
N SER A 347 3.00 -7.16 17.84
CA SER A 347 3.58 -5.96 18.44
C SER A 347 4.56 -6.38 19.54
N GLN A 348 5.86 -6.31 19.25
CA GLN A 348 6.89 -6.45 20.28
C GLN A 348 7.02 -5.17 21.08
N ILE A 349 6.86 -4.03 20.41
CA ILE A 349 6.98 -2.71 21.04
C ILE A 349 5.62 -2.35 21.67
N PRO A 350 5.58 -1.94 22.95
CA PRO A 350 4.36 -1.43 23.57
C PRO A 350 3.83 -0.18 22.85
N PRO A 351 2.52 0.10 22.91
CA PRO A 351 1.98 1.34 22.37
C PRO A 351 2.57 2.56 23.09
N PRO A 352 2.59 3.75 22.45
CA PRO A 352 3.03 4.97 23.10
C PRO A 352 2.23 5.29 24.37
N VAL A 353 2.91 5.74 25.43
CA VAL A 353 2.32 6.10 26.73
C VAL A 353 2.77 7.47 27.20
N GLY A 354 2.06 8.05 28.17
CA GLY A 354 2.47 9.31 28.81
C GLY A 354 2.40 10.55 27.91
N GLY A 355 1.62 10.50 26.82
CA GLY A 355 1.52 11.60 25.86
C GLY A 355 2.67 11.69 24.86
N PHE A 356 3.62 10.72 24.88
CA PHE A 356 4.66 10.62 23.87
C PHE A 356 4.04 10.42 22.48
N LYS A 357 4.47 11.24 21.52
CA LYS A 357 4.05 11.18 20.11
C LYS A 357 5.27 10.81 19.26
N PRO A 358 5.43 9.53 18.88
CA PRO A 358 6.50 9.12 18.00
C PRO A 358 6.47 9.92 16.69
N SER A 359 7.65 10.33 16.19
CA SER A 359 7.74 10.92 14.86
C SER A 359 7.29 9.91 13.79
N ALA A 360 6.96 10.40 12.59
CA ALA A 360 6.58 9.51 11.49
C ALA A 360 7.73 8.54 11.12
N ALA A 361 8.99 8.95 11.31
CA ALA A 361 10.16 8.11 11.10
C ALA A 361 10.26 6.99 12.16
N LEU A 362 10.04 7.33 13.42
CA LEU A 362 10.06 6.34 14.50
C LEU A 362 8.89 5.34 14.38
N LEU A 363 7.71 5.81 13.96
CA LEU A 363 6.56 4.96 13.69
C LEU A 363 6.84 3.92 12.60
N ASP A 364 7.52 4.31 11.53
CA ASP A 364 7.95 3.39 10.47
C ASP A 364 8.99 2.37 11.00
N HIS A 365 9.98 2.85 11.78
CA HIS A 365 10.97 1.98 12.44
C HIS A 365 10.29 0.94 13.36
N ILE A 366 9.37 1.35 14.24
CA ILE A 366 8.60 0.43 15.11
C ILE A 366 7.85 -0.60 14.27
N GLN A 367 7.24 -0.18 13.16
CA GLN A 367 6.52 -1.08 12.27
C GLN A 367 7.44 -2.13 11.64
N LEU A 368 8.64 -1.73 11.19
CA LEU A 368 9.64 -2.64 10.63
C LEU A 368 10.10 -3.67 11.67
N LEU A 369 10.26 -3.27 12.93
CA LEU A 369 10.61 -4.19 14.02
C LEU A 369 9.49 -5.18 14.34
N ASN A 370 8.24 -4.72 14.38
CA ASN A 370 7.09 -5.59 14.64
C ASN A 370 6.86 -6.65 13.54
N GLN A 371 7.33 -6.42 12.31
CA GLN A 371 7.31 -7.43 11.25
C GLN A 371 8.30 -8.58 11.49
N ARG A 372 9.30 -8.39 12.38
CA ARG A 372 10.33 -9.38 12.71
C ARG A 372 10.32 -9.73 14.20
N ALA A 373 9.16 -10.17 14.66
CA ALA A 373 8.84 -10.38 16.06
C ALA A 373 9.65 -11.46 16.82
N ARG A 374 10.76 -11.96 16.28
CA ARG A 374 11.68 -12.88 16.96
C ARG A 374 13.09 -12.31 17.11
N GLU A 375 13.40 -11.18 16.48
CA GLU A 375 14.75 -10.65 16.41
C GLU A 375 14.89 -9.43 17.32
N ILE A 376 15.97 -9.38 18.08
CA ILE A 376 16.40 -8.16 18.76
C ILE A 376 17.21 -7.37 17.74
N ALA A 377 16.50 -6.46 17.08
CA ALA A 377 17.03 -5.71 15.97
C ALA A 377 16.80 -4.22 16.18
N ILE A 378 17.60 -3.44 15.46
CA ILE A 378 17.35 -2.04 15.16
C ILE A 378 17.45 -1.84 13.66
N TYR A 379 16.54 -1.06 13.10
CA TYR A 379 16.63 -0.65 11.71
C TYR A 379 17.67 0.47 11.57
N VAL A 380 18.64 0.25 10.70
CA VAL A 380 19.66 1.26 10.37
C VAL A 380 19.78 1.43 8.86
N GLN A 381 19.89 2.67 8.41
CA GLN A 381 20.12 2.96 7.01
C GLN A 381 21.54 2.58 6.59
N ASP A 382 21.67 1.94 5.42
CA ASP A 382 22.96 1.69 4.78
C ASP A 382 23.28 2.87 3.85
N ALA A 383 24.37 3.59 4.11
CA ALA A 383 24.78 4.72 3.28
C ALA A 383 25.10 4.33 1.83
N ASN A 384 25.49 3.07 1.59
CA ASN A 384 25.77 2.58 0.24
C ASN A 384 24.48 2.27 -0.53
N ASP A 385 23.37 2.02 0.17
CA ASP A 385 22.07 1.76 -0.41
C ASP A 385 20.94 2.32 0.49
N PRO A 386 20.75 3.66 0.51
CA PRO A 386 19.75 4.30 1.36
C PRO A 386 18.32 3.85 1.05
N SER A 387 18.09 3.32 -0.15
CA SER A 387 16.81 2.75 -0.59
C SER A 387 16.51 1.38 0.00
N LYS A 388 17.52 0.65 0.47
CA LYS A 388 17.36 -0.71 1.01
C LYS A 388 17.78 -0.81 2.47
N GLY A 389 17.56 0.23 3.27
CA GLY A 389 17.99 0.28 4.67
C GLY A 389 17.85 -1.07 5.38
N ARG A 390 18.83 -1.43 6.19
CA ARG A 390 19.03 -2.79 6.70
C ARG A 390 18.57 -2.88 8.14
N LEU A 391 17.91 -3.98 8.48
CA LEU A 391 17.81 -4.37 9.88
C LEU A 391 19.19 -4.80 10.35
N CYS A 392 19.79 -4.01 11.23
CA CYS A 392 20.95 -4.43 12.00
C CYS A 392 20.44 -5.36 13.10
N LEU A 393 20.72 -6.65 12.92
CA LEU A 393 20.51 -7.63 13.96
C LEU A 393 21.55 -7.39 15.05
N ILE A 394 21.07 -7.11 16.24
CA ILE A 394 21.92 -6.95 17.41
C ILE A 394 22.03 -8.35 18.01
N ASP A 395 22.96 -9.13 17.46
CA ASP A 395 23.23 -10.49 17.89
C ASP A 395 24.07 -10.48 19.16
N LEU A 396 23.38 -10.49 20.31
CA LEU A 396 24.02 -10.54 21.62
C LEU A 396 24.11 -12.01 22.05
N PRO A 397 25.31 -12.53 22.36
CA PRO A 397 25.49 -13.94 22.68
C PRO A 397 24.80 -14.36 23.99
N PHE A 398 24.41 -13.41 24.83
CA PHE A 398 23.79 -13.65 26.13
C PHE A 398 22.33 -13.18 26.17
N VAL A 399 21.44 -14.09 26.57
CA VAL A 399 19.99 -13.83 26.69
C VAL A 399 19.69 -12.67 27.65
N GLN A 400 20.49 -12.48 28.69
CA GLN A 400 20.32 -11.38 29.65
C GLN A 400 20.56 -10.01 29.00
N MET A 401 21.60 -9.88 28.17
CA MET A 401 21.89 -8.64 27.43
C MET A 401 20.78 -8.33 26.43
N GLN A 402 20.31 -9.38 25.76
CA GLN A 402 19.16 -9.33 24.86
C GLN A 402 17.92 -8.75 25.56
N LEU A 403 17.59 -9.25 26.75
CA LEU A 403 16.46 -8.77 27.54
C LEU A 403 16.64 -7.32 28.00
N ILE A 404 17.83 -6.96 28.53
CA ILE A 404 18.11 -5.60 28.98
C ILE A 404 17.98 -4.61 27.82
N PHE A 405 18.61 -4.91 26.69
CA PHE A 405 18.54 -4.04 25.52
C PHE A 405 17.10 -3.89 25.02
N LYS A 406 16.35 -5.00 24.97
CA LYS A 406 14.94 -4.99 24.59
C LYS A 406 14.14 -4.08 25.52
N ASP A 407 14.32 -4.17 26.84
CA ASP A 407 13.59 -3.32 27.80
C ASP A 407 13.91 -1.84 27.59
N VAL A 408 15.17 -1.49 27.35
CA VAL A 408 15.58 -0.09 27.09
C VAL A 408 15.01 0.40 25.76
N ARG A 409 15.05 -0.42 24.70
CA ARG A 409 14.46 -0.11 23.40
C ARG A 409 12.96 0.09 23.48
N ASP A 410 12.27 -0.85 24.11
CA ASP A 410 10.81 -0.84 24.24
C ASP A 410 10.39 0.38 25.09
N LYS A 411 11.13 0.74 26.15
CA LYS A 411 10.93 2.00 26.90
C LYS A 411 11.17 3.24 26.05
N ALA A 412 12.26 3.31 25.29
CA ALA A 412 12.54 4.43 24.39
C ALA A 412 11.38 4.64 23.41
N MET A 413 10.94 3.57 22.73
CA MET A 413 9.91 3.62 21.69
C MET A 413 8.49 3.86 22.21
N SER A 414 8.20 3.45 23.46
CA SER A 414 6.86 3.63 24.05
C SER A 414 6.73 4.92 24.86
N THR A 415 7.78 5.38 25.54
CA THR A 415 7.66 6.54 26.45
C THR A 415 8.40 7.77 25.97
N GLY A 416 9.25 7.68 24.95
CA GLY A 416 10.13 8.77 24.56
C GLY A 416 11.15 9.15 25.64
N ASP A 417 11.50 8.21 26.53
CA ASP A 417 12.42 8.50 27.64
C ASP A 417 13.81 8.85 27.09
N ARG A 418 14.24 10.09 27.31
CA ARG A 418 15.53 10.62 26.80
C ARG A 418 16.70 9.69 27.13
N GLY A 419 16.76 9.19 28.36
CA GLY A 419 17.82 8.28 28.79
C GLY A 419 17.81 6.98 27.99
N SER A 420 16.65 6.35 27.82
CA SER A 420 16.50 5.14 27.02
C SER A 420 16.80 5.36 25.53
N ILE A 421 16.37 6.49 24.95
CA ILE A 421 16.67 6.87 23.55
C ILE A 421 18.17 6.93 23.31
N LEU A 422 18.87 7.72 24.14
CA LEU A 422 20.31 7.90 24.02
C LEU A 422 21.05 6.58 24.27
N ALA A 423 20.59 5.77 25.25
CA ALA A 423 21.20 4.47 25.55
C ALA A 423 21.06 3.49 24.39
N VAL A 424 19.92 3.48 23.70
CA VAL A 424 19.69 2.66 22.51
C VAL A 424 20.61 3.07 21.37
N CYS A 425 20.70 4.38 21.09
CA CYS A 425 21.57 4.90 20.03
C CYS A 425 23.04 4.59 20.32
N HIS A 426 23.52 4.95 21.52
CA HIS A 426 24.88 4.71 21.96
C HIS A 426 25.24 3.22 21.87
N TYR A 427 24.35 2.35 22.37
CA TYR A 427 24.55 0.91 22.28
C TYR A 427 24.64 0.40 20.84
N THR A 428 23.80 0.93 19.94
CA THR A 428 23.81 0.55 18.53
C THR A 428 25.12 0.93 17.87
N LEU A 429 25.58 2.17 18.09
CA LEU A 429 26.87 2.63 17.56
C LEU A 429 28.02 1.80 18.11
N TRP A 430 28.02 1.56 19.44
CA TRP A 430 28.97 0.69 20.12
C TRP A 430 29.05 -0.70 19.45
N PHE A 431 27.91 -1.37 19.32
CA PHE A 431 27.81 -2.69 18.71
C PHE A 431 28.33 -2.71 17.27
N LEU A 432 28.00 -1.69 16.48
CA LEU A 432 28.43 -1.58 15.08
C LEU A 432 29.94 -1.34 14.95
N MET A 433 30.54 -0.58 15.86
CA MET A 433 32.00 -0.43 15.91
C MET A 433 32.69 -1.72 16.32
N VAL A 434 32.11 -2.42 17.30
CA VAL A 434 32.65 -3.68 17.83
C VAL A 434 32.64 -4.78 16.78
N SER A 435 31.51 -4.92 16.08
CA SER A 435 31.33 -5.86 14.97
C SER A 435 32.13 -5.49 13.70
N LYS A 436 32.89 -4.37 13.71
CA LYS A 436 33.63 -3.84 12.57
C LYS A 436 32.73 -3.65 11.34
N SER A 437 31.49 -3.22 11.58
CA SER A 437 30.54 -2.95 10.52
C SER A 437 31.06 -1.85 9.58
N LYS A 438 30.78 -1.99 8.28
CA LYS A 438 31.12 -0.98 7.26
C LYS A 438 30.05 0.09 7.10
N LEU A 439 29.04 0.09 7.97
CA LEU A 439 27.97 1.07 7.93
C LEU A 439 28.51 2.46 8.27
N ASN A 440 27.89 3.48 7.67
CA ASN A 440 28.25 4.87 7.93
C ASN A 440 27.55 5.35 9.20
N TYR A 441 28.33 5.53 10.27
CA TYR A 441 27.82 5.95 11.58
C TYR A 441 27.13 7.31 11.55
N ARG A 442 27.59 8.25 10.70
CA ARG A 442 26.96 9.56 10.56
C ARG A 442 25.53 9.43 10.05
N VAL A 443 25.31 8.60 9.03
CA VAL A 443 23.97 8.34 8.48
C VAL A 443 23.04 7.73 9.54
N ILE A 444 23.57 6.86 10.40
CA ILE A 444 22.79 6.25 11.49
C ILE A 444 22.42 7.29 12.55
N ILE A 445 23.34 8.17 12.92
CA ILE A 445 23.08 9.27 13.85
C ILE A 445 22.01 10.21 13.25
N ASP A 446 22.16 10.61 11.99
CA ASP A 446 21.21 11.48 11.29
C ASP A 446 19.81 10.83 11.23
N GLN A 447 19.74 9.51 10.98
CA GLN A 447 18.48 8.74 11.02
C GLN A 447 17.84 8.80 12.40
N MET A 448 18.59 8.46 13.46
CA MET A 448 18.04 8.40 14.81
C MET A 448 17.66 9.80 15.33
N GLU A 449 18.43 10.83 15.01
CA GLU A 449 18.08 12.23 15.33
C GLU A 449 16.72 12.62 14.73
N LYS A 450 16.46 12.20 13.48
CA LYS A 450 15.18 12.40 12.79
C LYS A 450 14.05 11.55 13.38
N GLU A 451 14.34 10.34 13.83
CA GLU A 451 13.34 9.46 14.46
C GLU A 451 12.90 9.99 15.82
N TRP A 452 13.83 10.46 16.64
CA TRP A 452 13.53 10.85 18.02
C TRP A 452 13.18 12.32 18.20
N GLU A 453 13.52 13.18 17.22
CA GLU A 453 13.26 14.64 17.26
C GLU A 453 13.73 15.28 18.59
N LEU A 454 14.90 14.84 19.09
CA LEU A 454 15.48 15.30 20.34
C LEU A 454 16.47 16.44 20.09
N ASP A 455 16.21 17.63 20.62
CA ASP A 455 17.00 18.86 20.37
C ASP A 455 18.49 18.72 20.71
N ASP A 456 18.83 17.92 21.73
CA ASP A 456 20.18 17.72 22.22
C ASP A 456 20.74 16.32 21.90
N PHE A 457 20.18 15.63 20.90
CA PHE A 457 20.48 14.23 20.60
C PHE A 457 21.98 13.92 20.52
N ARG A 458 22.72 14.66 19.69
CA ARG A 458 24.17 14.44 19.52
C ARG A 458 24.95 14.70 20.80
N LYS A 459 24.62 15.79 21.50
CA LYS A 459 25.25 16.13 22.78
C LYS A 459 25.01 15.02 23.80
N GLY A 460 23.78 14.51 23.90
CA GLY A 460 23.43 13.41 24.79
C GLY A 460 24.17 12.11 24.49
N ILE A 461 24.44 11.79 23.21
CA ILE A 461 25.27 10.64 22.84
C ILE A 461 26.71 10.83 23.30
N MET A 462 27.27 12.04 23.14
CA MET A 462 28.62 12.36 23.63
C MET A 462 28.73 12.26 25.15
N GLU A 463 27.75 12.80 25.88
CA GLU A 463 27.66 12.67 27.34
C GLU A 463 27.62 11.19 27.77
N MET A 464 26.87 10.34 27.06
CA MET A 464 26.85 8.89 27.30
C MET A 464 28.19 8.21 26.98
N GLN A 465 28.89 8.69 25.96
CA GLN A 465 30.21 8.20 25.64
C GLN A 465 31.23 8.54 26.73
N GLU A 466 31.20 9.76 27.25
CA GLU A 466 32.04 10.18 28.38
C GLU A 466 31.75 9.34 29.63
N GLN A 467 30.46 9.08 29.92
CA GLN A 467 30.06 8.18 31.00
C GLN A 467 30.61 6.77 30.80
N GLN A 468 30.55 6.23 29.58
CA GLN A 468 31.16 4.93 29.28
C GLN A 468 32.68 4.94 29.54
N PHE A 469 33.38 6.02 29.20
CA PHE A 469 34.82 6.12 29.46
C PHE A 469 35.16 6.19 30.95
N SER A 470 34.25 6.72 31.76
CA SER A 470 34.39 6.75 33.22
C SER A 470 34.11 5.38 33.88
N ASP A 471 33.46 4.45 33.19
CA ASP A 471 33.23 3.09 33.70
C ASP A 471 34.54 2.29 33.64
N PRO A 472 35.03 1.72 34.75
CA PRO A 472 36.24 0.88 34.77
C PRO A 472 36.16 -0.31 33.81
N HIS A 473 34.95 -0.71 33.42
CA HIS A 473 34.71 -1.79 32.47
C HIS A 473 34.32 -1.33 31.06
N ARG A 474 34.21 -0.01 30.81
CA ARG A 474 33.79 0.58 29.54
C ARG A 474 32.48 0.00 28.98
N ARG A 475 31.49 -0.27 29.84
CA ARG A 475 30.17 -0.78 29.43
C ARG A 475 29.36 0.30 28.73
N PRO A 476 28.63 -0.03 27.66
CA PRO A 476 27.56 0.83 27.17
C PRO A 476 26.52 1.13 28.26
N PRO A 477 25.87 2.30 28.28
CA PRO A 477 24.87 2.68 29.27
C PRO A 477 23.72 1.68 29.40
N ALA A 478 23.26 1.12 28.28
CA ALA A 478 22.23 0.08 28.27
C ALA A 478 22.63 -1.15 29.11
N MET A 479 23.93 -1.42 29.27
CA MET A 479 24.47 -2.60 29.97
C MET A 479 24.97 -2.30 31.38
N LEU A 480 24.83 -1.07 31.89
CA LEU A 480 25.26 -0.71 33.25
C LEU A 480 24.53 -1.50 34.36
N LYS A 481 23.35 -2.05 34.04
CA LYS A 481 22.58 -2.92 34.95
C LYS A 481 23.19 -4.32 35.12
N MET A 482 24.16 -4.72 34.28
CA MET A 482 24.85 -5.99 34.41
C MET A 482 25.94 -5.94 35.48
N SER A 483 26.20 -7.07 36.13
CA SER A 483 27.34 -7.17 37.03
C SER A 483 28.66 -7.04 36.26
N PRO A 484 29.71 -6.46 36.88
CA PRO A 484 31.06 -6.42 36.30
C PRO A 484 31.56 -7.78 35.81
N GLN A 485 31.27 -8.85 36.55
CA GLN A 485 31.68 -10.21 36.22
C GLN A 485 31.06 -10.69 34.91
N GLU A 486 29.75 -10.49 34.73
CA GLU A 486 29.05 -10.85 33.48
C GLU A 486 29.60 -10.06 32.28
N TRP A 487 29.98 -8.80 32.48
CA TRP A 487 30.55 -7.98 31.42
C TRP A 487 32.00 -8.34 31.06
N VAL A 488 32.84 -8.66 32.04
CA VAL A 488 34.24 -9.07 31.79
C VAL A 488 34.27 -10.35 30.95
N VAL A 489 33.37 -11.29 31.19
CA VAL A 489 33.21 -12.50 30.36
C VAL A 489 32.95 -12.13 28.89
N TYR A 490 32.18 -11.07 28.63
CA TYR A 490 31.84 -10.63 27.28
C TYR A 490 32.92 -9.77 26.59
N SER A 491 33.55 -8.86 27.34
CA SER A 491 34.53 -7.89 26.81
C SER A 491 35.94 -8.46 26.67
N SER A 492 36.21 -9.64 27.23
CA SER A 492 37.48 -10.34 27.09
C SER A 492 37.77 -10.67 25.62
N GLY A 493 38.58 -9.81 24.96
CA GLY A 493 39.04 -9.97 23.57
C GLY A 493 38.82 -8.79 22.62
N PHE A 494 38.27 -7.65 23.07
CA PHE A 494 37.98 -6.52 22.17
C PHE A 494 38.50 -5.16 22.68
N ASP A 495 39.37 -4.50 21.90
CA ASP A 495 39.88 -3.14 22.18
C ASP A 495 39.01 -2.06 21.48
N PHE A 496 38.11 -1.46 22.25
CA PHE A 496 37.09 -0.51 21.79
C PHE A 496 37.62 0.93 21.64
N SER A 497 38.65 1.33 22.38
CA SER A 497 38.91 2.77 22.58
C SER A 497 39.71 3.45 21.47
N GLN A 498 40.39 2.70 20.60
CA GLN A 498 41.21 3.28 19.54
C GLN A 498 40.42 3.74 18.29
N ARG A 499 39.11 3.45 18.19
CA ARG A 499 38.33 3.66 16.94
C ARG A 499 37.31 4.79 16.98
N LEU A 500 36.79 5.15 18.16
CA LEU A 500 35.65 6.06 18.25
C LEU A 500 36.00 7.53 17.95
N GLU A 501 37.21 7.98 18.30
CA GLU A 501 37.67 9.37 18.07
C GLU A 501 37.80 9.76 16.57
N SER A 502 37.68 8.79 15.65
CA SER A 502 37.79 9.04 14.20
C SER A 502 36.44 9.25 13.49
N VAL A 503 35.32 9.06 14.20
CA VAL A 503 33.97 8.98 13.62
C VAL A 503 33.07 10.14 14.07
N LEU A 504 33.32 10.65 15.27
CA LEU A 504 32.69 11.85 15.84
C LEU A 504 33.56 13.06 15.51
#